data_AF-C4WY30-F1
#
_entry.id   AF-C4WY30-F1
#
_cell.length_a   1.000
_cell.length_b   1.000
_cell.length_c   1.000
_cell.angle_alpha   90.00
_cell.angle_beta   90.00
_cell.angle_gamma   90.00
#
_symmetry.space_group_name_H-M   'P 1'
#
loop_
_entity.id
_entity.type
_entity.pdbx_description
1 polymer ?
#
loop_
_entity_poly.entity_id
_entity_poly.type
_entity_poly.pdbx_seq_one_letter_code
_entity_poly.pdbx_strand_id
1 'polypeptide(L)'
;MIIKEPPRVVLETVVQWINSDPCLCFTAHYTDLQRALPSGAIPMAATLPFLGLFRWCFFAPLCVKNNNDLELYSELHCALIESVMQGWKVYSEQNPRVSRPYTLSVHSVVPQQLKDLIEETIKLNDPVTMHAVEIVVERLTQSIHAAIISDTIFGNKQDLVNQLESLPENDVLKTLIKRIQV
;
A
#
# COMPACT_ATOMS: atom_id res chain seq x y z
N MET A 1 -6.81 -14.14 14.30
CA MET A 1 -7.92 -13.19 14.02
C MET A 1 -8.27 -13.34 12.55
N ILE A 2 -9.54 -13.56 12.18
CA ILE A 2 -9.92 -13.83 10.78
C ILE A 2 -9.90 -12.51 10.00
N ILE A 3 -9.00 -12.39 9.02
CA ILE A 3 -9.03 -11.30 8.05
C ILE A 3 -10.24 -11.55 7.16
N LYS A 4 -11.23 -10.66 7.22
CA LYS A 4 -12.45 -10.80 6.42
C LYS A 4 -12.19 -10.21 5.05
N GLU A 5 -12.15 -11.08 4.04
CA GLU A 5 -12.05 -10.68 2.63
C GLU A 5 -13.25 -9.81 2.23
N PRO A 6 -13.05 -8.74 1.44
CA PRO A 6 -14.16 -7.98 0.87
C PRO A 6 -14.99 -8.88 -0.06
N PRO A 7 -16.31 -8.64 -0.18
CA PRO A 7 -17.12 -9.30 -1.18
C PRO A 7 -16.54 -9.06 -2.59
N ARG A 8 -16.52 -10.10 -3.43
CA ARG A 8 -15.94 -10.04 -4.78
C ARG A 8 -16.43 -8.85 -5.62
N VAL A 9 -17.73 -8.56 -5.59
CA VAL A 9 -18.33 -7.42 -6.32
C VAL A 9 -17.70 -6.08 -5.90
N VAL A 10 -17.37 -5.93 -4.61
CA VAL A 10 -16.70 -4.73 -4.10
C VAL A 10 -15.27 -4.64 -4.64
N LEU A 11 -14.54 -5.76 -4.65
CA LEU A 11 -13.19 -5.82 -5.20
C LEU A 11 -13.18 -5.45 -6.69
N GLU A 12 -14.05 -6.07 -7.50
CA GLU A 12 -14.19 -5.79 -8.93
C GLU A 12 -14.51 -4.31 -9.18
N THR A 13 -15.45 -3.74 -8.40
CA THR A 13 -15.83 -2.33 -8.52
C THR A 13 -14.66 -1.39 -8.21
N VAL A 14 -13.92 -1.66 -7.13
CA VAL A 14 -12.76 -0.84 -6.72
C VAL A 14 -11.65 -0.92 -7.76
N VAL A 15 -11.35 -2.12 -8.27
CA VAL A 15 -10.38 -2.31 -9.36
C VAL A 15 -10.78 -1.51 -10.58
N GLN A 16 -12.04 -1.64 -11.03
CA GLN A 16 -12.57 -0.90 -12.17
C GLN A 16 -12.44 0.61 -11.98
N TRP A 17 -12.78 1.13 -10.80
CA TRP A 17 -12.71 2.56 -10.51
C TRP A 17 -11.28 3.11 -10.57
N ILE A 18 -10.33 2.42 -9.94
CA ILE A 18 -8.92 2.87 -9.91
C ILE A 18 -8.29 2.78 -11.30
N ASN A 19 -8.61 1.74 -12.06
CA ASN A 19 -8.16 1.62 -13.45
C ASN A 19 -8.75 2.70 -14.37
N SER A 20 -10.01 3.09 -14.12
CA SER A 20 -10.68 4.13 -14.91
C SER A 20 -10.16 5.52 -14.60
N ASP A 21 -9.83 5.78 -13.33
CA ASP A 21 -9.27 7.05 -12.87
C ASP A 21 -8.16 6.82 -11.83
N PRO A 22 -6.88 6.82 -12.25
CA PRO A 22 -5.75 6.69 -11.34
C PRO A 22 -5.63 7.84 -10.33
N CYS A 23 -6.31 8.97 -10.53
CA CYS A 23 -6.30 10.10 -9.59
C CYS A 23 -7.35 9.94 -8.49
N LEU A 24 -8.29 8.98 -8.61
CA LEU A 24 -9.43 8.84 -7.71
C LEU A 24 -9.03 8.75 -6.23
N CYS A 25 -7.98 7.99 -5.92
CA CYS A 25 -7.48 7.83 -4.55
C CYS A 25 -6.96 9.13 -3.92
N PHE A 26 -6.65 10.16 -4.70
CA PHE A 26 -6.21 11.47 -4.22
C PHE A 26 -7.35 12.47 -4.07
N THR A 27 -8.57 12.16 -4.50
CA THR A 27 -9.72 13.08 -4.40
C THR A 27 -10.08 13.42 -2.96
N ALA A 28 -9.78 12.55 -1.98
CA ALA A 28 -9.90 12.87 -0.56
C ALA A 28 -8.91 13.94 -0.09
N HIS A 29 -7.81 14.11 -0.82
CA HIS A 29 -6.83 15.18 -0.64
C HIS A 29 -7.30 16.50 -1.26
N TYR A 30 -8.50 16.51 -1.85
CA TYR A 30 -9.13 17.71 -2.39
C TYR A 30 -9.76 18.51 -1.25
N THR A 31 -9.91 19.79 -1.55
CA THR A 31 -10.52 20.85 -0.75
C THR A 31 -9.60 21.48 0.27
N ASP A 32 -9.50 22.80 0.09
CA ASP A 32 -9.11 23.84 1.03
C ASP A 32 -10.04 23.81 2.27
N LEU A 33 -10.23 22.63 2.91
CA LEU A 33 -11.04 22.44 4.11
C LEU A 33 -10.52 23.35 5.23
N GLN A 34 -9.25 23.74 5.16
CA GLN A 34 -8.65 24.78 5.99
C GLN A 34 -9.45 26.09 6.01
N ARG A 35 -10.13 26.47 4.90
CA ARG A 35 -11.00 27.66 4.86
C ARG A 35 -12.39 27.42 5.44
N ALA A 36 -12.85 26.17 5.49
CA ALA A 36 -14.11 25.79 6.11
C ALA A 36 -13.95 25.47 7.61
N LEU A 37 -12.72 25.32 8.09
CA LEU A 37 -12.43 25.02 9.48
C LEU A 37 -12.61 26.28 10.36
N PRO A 38 -13.22 26.14 11.55
CA PRO A 38 -13.31 27.23 12.51
C PRO A 38 -11.92 27.76 12.90
N SER A 39 -11.84 29.04 13.27
CA SER A 39 -10.61 29.64 13.80
C SER A 39 -10.12 28.85 15.02
N GLY A 40 -8.87 28.38 14.96
CA GLY A 40 -8.25 27.56 16.01
C GLY A 40 -8.29 26.05 15.79
N ALA A 41 -8.92 25.56 14.72
CA ALA A 41 -8.88 24.15 14.37
C ALA A 41 -7.52 23.74 13.77
N ILE A 42 -7.04 22.55 14.13
CA ILE A 42 -5.84 21.94 13.56
C ILE A 42 -6.28 21.05 12.39
N PRO A 43 -5.88 21.34 11.14
CA PRO A 43 -6.25 20.51 10.01
C PRO A 43 -5.56 19.15 10.14
N MET A 44 -6.37 18.09 10.15
CA MET A 44 -5.88 16.71 10.03
C MET A 44 -5.66 16.41 8.55
N ALA A 45 -4.50 15.84 8.21
CA ALA A 45 -4.24 15.39 6.85
C ALA A 45 -5.29 14.34 6.43
N ALA A 46 -5.83 14.46 5.23
CA ALA A 46 -6.78 13.48 4.70
C ALA A 46 -6.12 12.10 4.66
N THR A 47 -6.79 11.10 5.23
CA THR A 47 -6.34 9.71 5.15
C THR A 47 -6.71 9.17 3.78
N LEU A 48 -5.71 8.89 2.95
CA LEU A 48 -5.93 8.29 1.63
C LEU A 48 -6.23 6.79 1.74
N PRO A 49 -7.00 6.21 0.80
CA PRO A 49 -7.40 4.80 0.88
C PRO A 49 -6.25 3.82 0.60
N PHE A 50 -5.10 4.29 0.13
CA PHE A 50 -3.96 3.47 -0.30
C PHE A 50 -3.56 2.39 0.71
N LEU A 51 -3.29 2.76 1.97
CA LEU A 51 -2.84 1.79 2.96
C LEU A 51 -3.84 0.63 3.16
N GLY A 52 -5.13 0.93 3.18
CA GLY A 52 -6.18 -0.09 3.33
C GLY A 52 -6.24 -1.02 2.13
N LEU A 53 -6.19 -0.45 0.92
CA LEU A 53 -6.24 -1.22 -0.33
C LEU A 53 -4.98 -2.05 -0.55
N PHE A 54 -3.80 -1.48 -0.29
CA PHE A 54 -2.52 -2.21 -0.32
C PHE A 54 -2.52 -3.37 0.67
N ARG A 55 -3.08 -3.21 1.87
CA ARG A 55 -3.23 -4.32 2.82
C ARG A 55 -4.04 -5.46 2.23
N TRP A 56 -5.13 -5.19 1.49
CA TRP A 56 -5.86 -6.25 0.80
C TRP A 56 -4.93 -7.02 -0.15
N CYS A 57 -4.10 -6.31 -0.93
CA CYS A 57 -3.14 -6.92 -1.84
C CYS A 57 -2.02 -7.70 -1.12
N PHE A 58 -1.62 -7.29 0.09
CA PHE A 58 -0.59 -7.96 0.87
C PHE A 58 -1.09 -9.24 1.52
N PHE A 59 -2.33 -9.25 2.02
CA PHE A 59 -2.90 -10.44 2.65
C PHE A 59 -3.42 -11.46 1.63
N ALA A 60 -3.83 -11.02 0.43
CA ALA A 60 -4.46 -11.88 -0.56
C ALA A 60 -3.69 -13.18 -0.87
N PRO A 61 -2.36 -13.18 -1.13
CA PRO A 61 -1.63 -14.41 -1.44
C PRO A 61 -1.67 -15.47 -0.34
N LEU A 62 -1.85 -15.06 0.92
CA LEU A 62 -1.84 -15.96 2.08
C LEU A 62 -3.25 -16.42 2.48
N CYS A 63 -4.29 -15.63 2.16
CA CYS A 63 -5.66 -15.88 2.63
C CYS A 63 -6.58 -16.42 1.53
N VAL A 64 -6.43 -15.93 0.30
CA VAL A 64 -7.37 -16.18 -0.80
C VAL A 64 -7.00 -17.47 -1.52
N LYS A 65 -7.97 -18.39 -1.63
CA LYS A 65 -7.78 -19.70 -2.28
C LYS A 65 -8.21 -19.73 -3.75
N ASN A 66 -9.03 -18.77 -4.17
CA ASN A 66 -9.58 -18.72 -5.52
C ASN A 66 -8.61 -17.97 -6.45
N ASN A 67 -8.10 -18.65 -7.47
CA ASN A 67 -7.15 -18.06 -8.41
C ASN A 67 -7.71 -16.83 -9.15
N ASN A 68 -8.99 -16.85 -9.53
CA ASN A 68 -9.61 -15.71 -10.21
C ASN A 68 -9.66 -14.46 -9.31
N ASP A 69 -9.80 -14.66 -7.99
CA ASP A 69 -9.83 -13.54 -7.04
C ASP A 69 -8.39 -13.05 -6.78
N LEU A 70 -7.39 -13.94 -6.77
CA LEU A 70 -5.96 -13.58 -6.70
C LEU A 70 -5.51 -12.71 -7.89
N GLU A 71 -6.03 -12.99 -9.10
CA GLU A 71 -5.79 -12.16 -10.28
C GLU A 71 -6.32 -10.73 -10.08
N LEU A 72 -7.54 -10.58 -9.56
CA LEU A 72 -8.11 -9.27 -9.24
C LEU A 72 -7.28 -8.48 -8.21
N TYR A 73 -6.73 -9.15 -7.18
CA TYR A 73 -5.83 -8.50 -6.24
C TYR A 73 -4.49 -8.09 -6.87
N SER A 74 -4.02 -8.85 -7.86
CA SER A 74 -2.81 -8.52 -8.61
C SER A 74 -3.04 -7.29 -9.48
N GLU A 75 -4.19 -7.24 -10.15
CA GLU A 75 -4.64 -6.07 -10.93
C GLU A 75 -4.79 -4.84 -10.04
N LEU A 76 -5.46 -4.99 -8.89
CA LEU A 76 -5.60 -3.91 -7.90
C LEU A 76 -4.23 -3.37 -7.47
N HIS A 77 -3.28 -4.26 -7.16
CA HIS A 77 -1.94 -3.89 -6.73
C HIS A 77 -1.20 -3.05 -7.79
N CYS A 78 -1.24 -3.48 -9.05
CA CYS A 78 -0.66 -2.72 -10.16
C CYS A 78 -1.33 -1.35 -10.31
N ALA A 79 -2.66 -1.30 -10.30
CA ALA A 79 -3.43 -0.07 -10.43
C ALA A 79 -3.13 0.92 -9.29
N LEU A 80 -2.93 0.43 -8.06
CA LEU A 80 -2.53 1.25 -6.91
C LEU A 80 -1.12 1.81 -7.06
N ILE A 81 -0.15 1.02 -7.52
CA ILE A 81 1.21 1.51 -7.79
C ILE A 81 1.18 2.61 -8.86
N GLU A 82 0.45 2.37 -9.95
CA GLU A 82 0.30 3.35 -11.02
C GLU A 82 -0.38 4.63 -10.50
N SER A 83 -1.43 4.49 -9.70
CA SER A 83 -2.07 5.62 -9.03
C SER A 83 -1.08 6.40 -8.16
N VAL A 84 -0.29 5.74 -7.30
CA VAL A 84 0.72 6.41 -6.47
C VAL A 84 1.74 7.19 -7.32
N MET A 85 2.24 6.59 -8.39
CA MET A 85 3.32 7.18 -9.20
C MET A 85 2.86 8.22 -10.22
N GLN A 86 1.80 7.91 -10.98
CA GLN A 86 1.29 8.76 -12.06
C GLN A 86 0.08 9.58 -11.62
N GLY A 87 -0.84 8.97 -10.87
CA GLY A 87 -2.02 9.64 -10.35
C GLY A 87 -1.66 10.86 -9.50
N TRP A 88 -0.64 10.76 -8.63
CA TRP A 88 -0.17 11.91 -7.86
C TRP A 88 0.37 13.03 -8.75
N LYS A 89 1.19 12.68 -9.76
CA LYS A 89 1.76 13.66 -10.69
C LYS A 89 0.65 14.47 -11.38
N VAL A 90 -0.29 13.78 -12.02
CA VAL A 90 -1.43 14.39 -12.72
C VAL A 90 -2.29 15.21 -11.76
N TYR A 91 -2.61 14.66 -10.60
CA TYR A 91 -3.43 15.35 -9.60
C TYR A 91 -2.78 16.64 -9.09
N SER A 92 -1.46 16.62 -8.84
CA SER A 92 -0.70 17.79 -8.38
C SER A 92 -0.62 18.90 -9.44
N GLU A 93 -0.54 18.55 -10.72
CA GLU A 93 -0.56 19.50 -11.84
C GLU A 93 -1.93 20.20 -11.95
N GLN A 94 -3.02 19.46 -11.73
CA GLN A 94 -4.38 20.00 -11.73
C GLN A 94 -4.68 20.82 -10.46
N ASN A 95 -3.95 20.58 -9.36
CA ASN A 95 -4.23 21.15 -8.05
C ASN A 95 -2.97 21.71 -7.37
N PRO A 96 -2.37 22.80 -7.90
CA PRO A 96 -1.04 23.28 -7.49
C PRO A 96 -0.97 23.81 -6.05
N ARG A 97 -2.11 24.01 -5.38
CA ARG A 97 -2.18 24.48 -3.98
C ARG A 97 -2.20 23.34 -2.96
N VAL A 98 -2.35 22.10 -3.43
CA VAL A 98 -2.44 20.93 -2.55
C VAL A 98 -1.03 20.50 -2.15
N SER A 99 -0.80 20.35 -0.85
CA SER A 99 0.48 19.83 -0.33
C SER A 99 0.68 18.36 -0.71
N ARG A 100 1.89 17.83 -0.62
CA ARG A 100 2.14 16.41 -0.90
C ARG A 100 1.33 15.51 0.06
N PRO A 101 0.64 14.47 -0.44
CA PRO A 101 -0.13 13.56 0.39
C PRO A 101 0.77 12.52 1.05
N TYR A 102 0.20 11.87 2.07
CA TYR A 102 0.77 10.66 2.66
C TYR A 102 -0.03 9.44 2.17
N THR A 103 0.59 8.61 1.32
CA THR A 103 -0.02 7.40 0.76
C THR A 103 0.19 6.19 1.67
N LEU A 104 1.40 6.06 2.23
CA LEU A 104 1.80 4.99 3.14
C LEU A 104 2.44 5.57 4.40
N SER A 105 2.07 5.01 5.55
CA SER A 105 2.73 5.30 6.82
C SER A 105 3.64 4.14 7.23
N VAL A 106 4.90 4.46 7.53
CA VAL A 106 5.91 3.49 7.98
C VAL A 106 5.45 2.68 9.19
N HIS A 107 4.67 3.25 10.11
CA HIS A 107 4.21 2.54 11.31
C HIS A 107 3.15 1.47 11.03
N SER A 108 2.56 1.48 9.83
CA SER A 108 1.35 0.71 9.53
C SER A 108 1.42 -0.10 8.24
N VAL A 109 2.45 0.13 7.41
CA VAL A 109 2.65 -0.56 6.13
C VAL A 109 2.95 -2.05 6.30
N VAL A 110 3.69 -2.43 7.35
CA VAL A 110 3.88 -3.84 7.76
C VAL A 110 3.14 -4.08 9.08
N PRO A 111 1.82 -4.38 9.06
CA PRO A 111 1.08 -4.64 10.28
C PRO A 111 1.58 -5.93 10.95
N GLN A 112 1.59 -5.98 12.29
CA GLN A 112 2.04 -7.15 13.06
C GLN A 112 1.32 -8.44 12.63
N GLN A 113 0.03 -8.36 12.34
CA GLN A 113 -0.78 -9.49 11.87
C GLN A 113 -0.24 -10.12 10.58
N LEU A 114 0.35 -9.33 9.68
CA LEU A 114 0.97 -9.84 8.47
C LEU A 114 2.28 -10.57 8.81
N LYS A 115 3.07 -10.04 9.74
CA LYS A 115 4.29 -10.70 10.22
C LYS A 115 3.98 -12.06 10.86
N ASP A 116 3.00 -12.09 11.74
CA ASP A 116 2.56 -13.32 12.41
C ASP A 116 2.15 -14.39 11.39
N LEU A 117 1.38 -13.99 10.36
CA LEU A 117 0.93 -14.91 9.30
C LEU A 117 2.09 -15.39 8.41
N ILE A 118 3.05 -14.52 8.09
CA ILE A 118 4.27 -14.90 7.36
C ILE A 118 5.08 -15.91 8.18
N GLU A 119 5.29 -15.66 9.47
CA GLU A 119 6.03 -16.57 10.35
C GLU A 119 5.34 -17.93 10.51
N GLU A 120 4.03 -17.96 10.67
CA GLU A 120 3.23 -19.20 10.69
C GLU A 120 3.38 -19.97 9.38
N THR A 121 3.33 -19.27 8.25
CA THR A 121 3.44 -19.86 6.92
C THR A 121 4.83 -20.47 6.68
N ILE A 122 5.89 -19.77 7.08
CA ILE A 122 7.26 -20.28 6.98
C ILE A 122 7.45 -21.55 7.82
N LYS A 123 6.84 -21.62 9.01
CA LYS A 123 6.91 -22.82 9.87
C LYS A 123 6.27 -24.05 9.24
N LEU A 124 5.25 -23.88 8.38
CA LEU A 124 4.63 -25.00 7.66
C LEU A 124 5.57 -25.59 6.59
N ASN A 125 6.52 -24.80 6.08
CA ASN A 125 7.55 -25.20 5.11
C ASN A 125 6.97 -25.89 3.86
N ASP A 126 5.77 -25.49 3.43
CA ASP A 126 5.13 -25.97 2.21
C ASP A 126 5.52 -25.09 1.01
N PRO A 127 5.96 -25.67 -0.13
CA PRO A 127 6.48 -24.90 -1.26
C PRO A 127 5.46 -23.93 -1.87
N VAL A 128 4.16 -24.26 -1.87
CA VAL A 128 3.12 -23.37 -2.41
C VAL A 128 2.97 -22.16 -1.49
N THR A 129 2.95 -22.39 -0.19
CA THR A 129 2.81 -21.32 0.79
C THR A 129 4.06 -20.43 0.90
N MET A 130 5.25 -20.99 0.70
CA MET A 130 6.50 -20.24 0.61
C MET A 130 6.50 -19.31 -0.60
N HIS A 131 6.01 -19.77 -1.75
CA HIS A 131 5.86 -18.90 -2.91
C HIS A 131 4.86 -17.76 -2.67
N ALA A 132 3.78 -18.01 -1.93
CA ALA A 132 2.86 -16.95 -1.52
C ALA A 132 3.53 -15.89 -0.63
N VAL A 133 4.43 -16.29 0.28
CA VAL A 133 5.23 -15.37 1.10
C VAL A 133 6.15 -14.51 0.23
N GLU A 134 6.80 -15.08 -0.79
CA GLU A 134 7.63 -14.31 -1.73
C GLU A 134 6.82 -13.21 -2.43
N ILE A 135 5.60 -13.54 -2.91
CA ILE A 135 4.69 -12.57 -3.53
C ILE A 135 4.32 -11.46 -2.56
N VAL A 136 4.06 -11.78 -1.28
CA VAL A 136 3.72 -10.78 -0.25
C VAL A 136 4.88 -9.81 -0.03
N VAL A 137 6.10 -10.33 0.15
CA VAL A 137 7.30 -9.51 0.35
C VAL A 137 7.57 -8.65 -0.88
N GLU A 138 7.40 -9.19 -2.08
CA GLU A 138 7.54 -8.43 -3.31
C GLU A 138 6.51 -7.29 -3.41
N ARG A 139 5.22 -7.57 -3.17
CA ARG A 139 4.17 -6.54 -3.21
C ARG A 139 4.41 -5.42 -2.18
N LEU A 140 4.81 -5.78 -0.96
CA LEU A 140 5.21 -4.82 0.07
C LEU A 140 6.35 -3.92 -0.43
N THR A 141 7.40 -4.55 -0.94
CA THR A 141 8.60 -3.87 -1.44
C THR A 141 8.27 -2.90 -2.57
N GLN A 142 7.49 -3.34 -3.56
CA GLN A 142 7.08 -2.51 -4.69
C GLN A 142 6.21 -1.31 -4.25
N SER A 143 5.28 -1.53 -3.32
CA SER A 143 4.40 -0.45 -2.81
C SER A 143 5.18 0.63 -2.07
N ILE A 144 6.11 0.20 -1.21
CA ILE A 144 6.99 1.10 -0.47
C ILE A 144 7.91 1.86 -1.43
N HIS A 145 8.44 1.17 -2.44
CA HIS A 145 9.29 1.78 -3.45
C HIS A 145 8.55 2.84 -4.25
N ALA A 146 7.31 2.56 -4.68
CA ALA A 146 6.44 3.51 -5.37
C ALA A 146 6.18 4.77 -4.52
N ALA A 147 5.91 4.60 -3.23
CA ALA A 147 5.71 5.70 -2.30
C ALA A 147 6.99 6.53 -2.08
N ILE A 148 8.16 5.89 -2.02
CA ILE A 148 9.46 6.58 -1.91
C ILE A 148 9.77 7.39 -3.17
N ILE A 149 9.59 6.80 -4.37
CA ILE A 149 9.81 7.51 -5.65
C ILE A 149 8.91 8.73 -5.75
N SER A 150 7.67 8.61 -5.26
CA SER A 150 6.66 9.66 -5.35
C SER A 150 6.74 10.68 -4.22
N ASP A 151 7.67 10.51 -3.26
CA ASP A 151 7.81 11.33 -2.04
C ASP A 151 6.50 11.43 -1.23
N THR A 152 5.77 10.31 -1.13
CA THR A 152 4.48 10.21 -0.44
C THR A 152 4.49 9.30 0.80
N ILE A 153 5.66 8.82 1.20
CA ILE A 153 5.82 8.00 2.41
C ILE A 153 5.91 8.89 3.67
N PHE A 154 5.21 8.51 4.73
CA PHE A 154 5.17 9.22 6.01
C PHE A 154 5.82 8.43 7.14
N GLY A 155 6.74 9.08 7.87
CA GLY A 155 7.36 8.53 9.08
C GLY A 155 8.89 8.44 8.98
N ASN A 156 9.49 7.78 9.97
CA ASN A 156 10.94 7.63 10.05
C ASN A 156 11.44 6.51 9.13
N LYS A 157 12.36 6.84 8.21
CA LYS A 157 12.96 5.87 7.30
C LYS A 157 13.75 4.77 8.02
N GLN A 158 14.34 5.04 9.18
CA GLN A 158 15.05 4.03 9.97
C GLN A 158 14.10 2.98 10.55
N ASP A 159 12.93 3.42 11.03
CA ASP A 159 11.89 2.50 11.51
C ASP A 159 11.38 1.60 10.38
N LEU A 160 11.32 2.14 9.15
CA LEU A 160 10.97 1.37 7.96
C LEU A 160 12.02 0.30 7.68
N VAL A 161 13.30 0.67 7.68
CA VAL A 161 14.40 -0.28 7.47
C VAL A 161 14.35 -1.40 8.51
N ASN A 162 14.20 -1.07 9.81
CA ASN A 162 14.09 -2.06 10.88
C ASN A 162 12.91 -3.02 10.67
N GLN A 163 11.76 -2.52 10.18
CA GLN A 163 10.61 -3.37 9.86
C GLN A 163 10.88 -4.26 8.65
N LEU A 164 11.55 -3.74 7.61
CA LEU A 164 11.88 -4.47 6.40
C LEU A 164 12.94 -5.55 6.63
N GLU A 165 13.93 -5.30 7.49
CA GLU A 165 14.95 -6.28 7.88
C GLU A 165 14.37 -7.46 8.68
N SER A 166 13.22 -7.28 9.33
CA SER A 166 12.51 -8.36 10.02
C SER A 166 11.73 -9.30 9.09
N LEU A 167 11.64 -8.98 7.79
CA LEU A 167 10.93 -9.80 6.80
C LEU A 167 11.86 -10.83 6.15
N PRO A 168 11.30 -11.90 5.54
CA PRO A 168 12.08 -12.89 4.80
C PRO A 168 12.92 -12.26 3.69
N GLU A 169 14.13 -12.78 3.48
CA GLU A 169 15.05 -12.23 2.50
C GLU A 169 14.51 -12.33 1.06
N ASN A 170 14.58 -11.22 0.33
CA ASN A 170 14.28 -11.14 -1.10
C ASN A 170 15.28 -10.16 -1.77
N ASP A 171 15.71 -10.44 -2.99
CA ASP A 171 16.67 -9.60 -3.72
C ASP A 171 16.15 -8.17 -3.98
N VAL A 172 14.85 -8.04 -4.25
CA VAL A 172 14.18 -6.74 -4.43
C VAL A 172 14.17 -5.97 -3.11
N LEU A 173 13.91 -6.65 -2.00
CA LEU A 173 13.93 -6.06 -0.65
C LEU A 173 15.33 -5.55 -0.28
N LYS A 174 16.37 -6.35 -0.54
CA LYS A 174 17.78 -5.95 -0.32
C LYS A 174 18.13 -4.71 -1.13
N THR A 175 17.65 -4.62 -2.37
CA THR A 175 17.86 -3.46 -3.24
C THR A 175 17.15 -2.22 -2.71
N LEU A 176 15.92 -2.38 -2.20
CA LEU A 176 15.16 -1.29 -1.60
C LEU A 176 15.82 -0.76 -0.32
N ILE A 177 16.25 -1.63 0.59
CA ILE A 177 16.91 -1.24 1.85
C ILE A 177 18.16 -0.40 1.56
N LYS A 178 19.01 -0.86 0.64
CA LYS A 178 20.19 -0.10 0.18
C LYS A 178 19.82 1.29 -0.33
N ARG A 179 18.71 1.41 -1.05
CA ARG A 179 18.24 2.69 -1.60
C ARG A 179 17.67 3.63 -0.54
N ILE A 180 17.12 3.11 0.56
CA ILE A 180 16.58 3.93 1.66
C ILE A 180 17.72 4.51 2.52
N GLN A 181 18.83 3.78 2.63
CA GLN A 181 19.99 4.14 3.48
C GLN A 181 20.98 5.12 2.83
N VAL A 182 20.87 5.37 1.52
CA VAL A 182 21.66 6.36 0.77
C VAL A 182 20.97 7.73 0.80
#